data_AF-A0A3M2DUB6-F1
#
_entry.id   AF-A0A3M2DUB6-F1
#
_cell.length_a   1.000
_cell.length_b   1.000
_cell.length_c   1.000
_cell.angle_alpha   90.00
_cell.angle_beta   90.00
_cell.angle_gamma   90.00
#
_symmetry.space_group_name_H-M   'P 1'
#
loop_
_entity.id
_entity.type
_entity.pdbx_description
1 polymer ?
#
loop_
_entity_poly.entity_id
_entity_poly.type
_entity_poly.pdbx_seq_one_letter_code
_entity_poly.pdbx_strand_id
1 'polypeptide(L)'
;DVFVNADYRADQIVGHLELARAGRMQVRYLREDRLGGALGSAGTLLHLQDINAAFDGDFIVMCGDTIADIDLAALVDCHRRSGAAATIATRRVAPDQVHKYGIAVTGPEGEIVGFQEKPRPAEAASDLASTGIYVFNPRALALLPRKGAMDIAGDLLPRLLAAGERVQSYEADFAWMDIGAPIDLYNASVRALGQRIAGAEPAGIRGRGGVWLGDGARLSRLSAVKGPAFIGADARVAAGASLRGPVIIGTDARIGAGAQLRHCLVLPGTTVPRGQRIESEIVGPGFRIPLRSKPEVERADRLAAGAPRAVVAGAAQGV
;
A
#
# COMPACT_ATOMS: atom_id res chain seq x y z
N ASP A 1 20.32 -8.37 4.40
CA ASP A 1 19.24 -9.36 4.58
C ASP A 1 17.90 -8.67 4.70
N VAL A 2 16.80 -9.37 4.41
CA VAL A 2 15.42 -8.92 4.68
C VAL A 2 14.81 -9.89 5.67
N PHE A 3 14.22 -9.37 6.73
CA PHE A 3 13.41 -10.16 7.65
C PHE A 3 11.94 -9.90 7.37
N VAL A 4 11.18 -10.97 7.16
CA VAL A 4 9.72 -10.91 7.03
C VAL A 4 9.13 -11.54 8.26
N ASN A 5 8.38 -10.75 9.00
CA ASN A 5 7.58 -11.24 10.09
C ASN A 5 6.27 -11.83 9.56
N ALA A 6 5.97 -13.08 9.92
CA ALA A 6 4.77 -13.78 9.51
C ALA A 6 4.12 -14.46 10.73
N ASP A 7 2.90 -14.05 11.05
CA ASP A 7 2.10 -14.59 12.15
C ASP A 7 0.86 -15.31 11.60
N TYR A 8 -0.27 -14.62 11.49
CA TYR A 8 -1.51 -15.20 10.97
C TYR A 8 -1.38 -15.62 9.50
N ARG A 9 -1.75 -16.87 9.20
CA ARG A 9 -1.61 -17.51 7.87
C ARG A 9 -0.19 -17.43 7.30
N ALA A 10 0.82 -17.53 8.16
CA ALA A 10 2.22 -17.46 7.76
C ALA A 10 2.61 -18.40 6.62
N ASP A 11 2.05 -19.61 6.54
CA ASP A 11 2.33 -20.55 5.43
C ASP A 11 1.95 -19.97 4.06
N GLN A 12 0.89 -19.17 3.97
CA GLN A 12 0.48 -18.52 2.71
C GLN A 12 1.45 -17.42 2.32
N ILE A 13 1.89 -16.60 3.29
CA ILE A 13 2.82 -15.48 3.07
C ILE A 13 4.19 -16.01 2.67
N VAL A 14 4.74 -16.95 3.45
CA VAL A 14 6.05 -17.55 3.18
C VAL A 14 6.03 -18.31 1.86
N GLY A 15 4.99 -19.12 1.62
CA GLY A 15 4.85 -19.86 0.36
C GLY A 15 4.81 -18.94 -0.86
N HIS A 16 4.09 -17.82 -0.78
CA HIS A 16 4.07 -16.83 -1.85
C HIS A 16 5.46 -16.20 -2.09
N LEU A 17 6.14 -15.78 -1.02
CA LEU A 17 7.44 -15.10 -1.13
C LEU A 17 8.56 -16.03 -1.62
N GLU A 18 8.55 -17.31 -1.25
CA GLU A 18 9.52 -18.29 -1.75
C GLU A 18 9.31 -18.59 -3.25
N LEU A 19 8.05 -18.62 -3.72
CA LEU A 19 7.74 -18.78 -5.14
C LEU A 19 8.07 -17.53 -5.95
N ALA A 20 7.84 -16.34 -5.38
CA ALA A 20 8.09 -15.05 -6.01
C ALA A 20 9.56 -14.59 -5.89
N ARG A 21 10.43 -15.40 -5.28
CA ARG A 21 11.78 -15.01 -4.93
C ARG A 21 12.61 -14.75 -6.18
N ALA A 22 12.77 -13.47 -6.49
CA ALA A 22 13.68 -12.96 -7.50
C ALA A 22 14.62 -11.95 -6.83
N GLY A 23 15.94 -12.14 -7.00
CA GLY A 23 16.92 -11.15 -6.57
C GLY A 23 18.04 -11.68 -5.69
N ARG A 24 18.90 -10.75 -5.26
CA ARG A 24 20.17 -11.04 -4.57
C ARG A 24 20.08 -11.01 -3.05
N MET A 25 18.96 -10.55 -2.48
CA MET A 25 18.81 -10.43 -1.03
C MET A 25 18.42 -11.77 -0.40
N GLN A 26 19.02 -12.10 0.74
CA GLN A 26 18.56 -13.21 1.56
C GLN A 26 17.32 -12.77 2.34
N VAL A 27 16.21 -13.48 2.12
CA VAL A 27 14.97 -13.31 2.88
C VAL A 27 14.95 -14.36 3.98
N ARG A 28 14.70 -13.92 5.22
CA ARG A 28 14.56 -14.74 6.41
C ARG A 28 13.19 -14.49 7.02
N TYR A 29 12.58 -15.52 7.57
CA TYR A 29 11.22 -15.43 8.10
C TYR A 29 11.22 -15.62 9.61
N LEU A 30 10.56 -14.70 10.32
CA LEU A 30 10.13 -14.93 11.69
C LEU A 30 8.71 -15.48 11.69
N ARG A 31 8.51 -16.58 12.40
CA ARG A 31 7.24 -17.32 12.49
C ARG A 31 6.65 -17.17 13.88
N GLU A 32 5.95 -16.06 14.13
CA GLU A 32 5.36 -15.76 15.44
C GLU A 32 4.27 -16.77 15.84
N ASP A 33 3.62 -17.39 14.85
CA ASP A 33 2.67 -18.49 15.05
C ASP A 33 3.28 -19.69 15.79
N ARG A 34 4.62 -19.79 15.80
CA ARG A 34 5.38 -20.84 16.50
C ARG A 34 5.95 -20.40 17.85
N LEU A 35 5.77 -19.14 18.24
CA LEU A 35 6.31 -18.57 19.48
C LEU A 35 5.32 -18.57 20.64
N GLY A 36 4.06 -18.97 20.40
CA GLY A 36 3.05 -19.10 21.46
C GLY A 36 2.33 -17.80 21.84
N GLY A 37 2.51 -16.73 21.07
CA GLY A 37 1.81 -15.46 21.23
C GLY A 37 2.43 -14.34 20.40
N ALA A 38 1.63 -13.33 20.03
CA ALA A 38 2.11 -12.17 19.28
C ALA A 38 3.05 -11.29 20.14
N LEU A 39 4.22 -10.99 19.61
CA LEU A 39 5.25 -10.12 20.19
C LEU A 39 4.94 -8.63 19.96
N GLY A 40 4.05 -8.33 19.01
CA GLY A 40 3.83 -6.97 18.53
C GLY A 40 4.99 -6.46 17.67
N SER A 41 4.76 -5.35 16.97
CA SER A 41 5.71 -4.82 15.97
C SER A 41 7.08 -4.49 16.56
N ALA A 42 7.14 -3.85 17.74
CA ALA A 42 8.39 -3.53 18.42
C ALA A 42 9.01 -4.75 19.12
N GLY A 43 8.19 -5.64 19.69
CA GLY A 43 8.67 -6.88 20.29
C GLY A 43 9.32 -7.81 19.28
N THR A 44 8.83 -7.82 18.04
CA THR A 44 9.44 -8.57 16.94
C THR A 44 10.82 -8.03 16.57
N LEU A 45 11.03 -6.71 16.55
CA LEU A 45 12.36 -6.15 16.33
C LEU A 45 13.32 -6.58 17.45
N LEU A 46 12.89 -6.48 18.71
CA LEU A 46 13.72 -6.89 19.85
C LEU A 46 14.05 -8.39 19.80
N HIS A 47 13.06 -9.22 19.47
CA HIS A 47 13.26 -10.66 19.34
C HIS A 47 14.28 -10.98 18.24
N LEU A 48 14.12 -10.41 17.04
CA LEU A 48 15.06 -10.57 15.94
C LEU A 48 16.49 -10.16 16.32
N GLN A 49 16.63 -9.07 17.08
CA GLN A 49 17.93 -8.65 17.60
C GLN A 49 18.52 -9.71 18.54
N ASP A 50 17.72 -10.27 19.43
CA ASP A 50 18.19 -11.21 20.45
C ASP A 50 18.56 -12.57 19.89
N ILE A 51 17.80 -13.08 18.92
CA ILE A 51 18.04 -14.42 18.37
C ILE A 51 19.10 -14.44 17.26
N ASN A 52 19.20 -13.34 16.50
CA ASN A 52 19.99 -13.35 15.27
C ASN A 52 21.06 -12.25 15.22
N ALA A 53 21.17 -11.39 16.24
CA ALA A 53 21.93 -10.14 16.16
C ALA A 53 21.60 -9.39 14.85
N ALA A 54 20.31 -9.34 14.52
CA ALA A 54 19.82 -8.97 13.19
C ALA A 54 20.20 -7.55 12.75
N PHE A 55 20.48 -6.67 13.71
CA PHE A 55 20.79 -5.26 13.50
C PHE A 55 22.13 -4.89 14.15
N ASP A 56 23.17 -4.90 13.31
CA ASP A 56 24.54 -4.45 13.60
C ASP A 56 24.76 -2.96 13.25
N GLY A 57 23.84 -2.37 12.50
CA GLY A 57 23.79 -0.94 12.18
C GLY A 57 22.36 -0.45 11.97
N ASP A 58 22.22 0.78 11.45
CA ASP A 58 20.90 1.35 11.16
C ASP A 58 20.11 0.43 10.22
N PHE A 59 18.82 0.23 10.52
CA PHE A 59 17.97 -0.69 9.78
C PHE A 59 16.62 -0.06 9.44
N ILE A 60 16.05 -0.50 8.33
CA ILE A 60 14.77 -0.02 7.82
C ILE A 60 13.66 -0.98 8.28
N VAL A 61 12.56 -0.43 8.74
CA VAL A 61 11.32 -1.15 9.04
C VAL A 61 10.21 -0.60 8.16
N MET A 62 9.46 -1.48 7.50
CA MET A 62 8.32 -1.13 6.67
C MET A 62 7.13 -2.03 6.99
N CYS A 63 5.94 -1.45 7.10
CA CYS A 63 4.70 -2.23 7.17
C CYS A 63 4.49 -3.04 5.87
N GLY A 64 4.13 -4.32 6.01
CA GLY A 64 4.05 -5.27 4.90
C GLY A 64 2.85 -5.07 3.96
N ASP A 65 1.90 -4.21 4.35
CA ASP A 65 0.68 -3.84 3.64
C ASP A 65 0.74 -2.43 3.03
N THR A 66 1.93 -1.82 2.99
CA THR A 66 2.13 -0.48 2.43
C THR A 66 2.71 -0.54 1.03
N ILE A 67 2.17 0.28 0.12
CA ILE A 67 2.79 0.56 -1.18
C ILE A 67 3.35 1.97 -1.14
N ALA A 68 4.66 2.10 -1.39
CA ALA A 68 5.33 3.40 -1.44
C ALA A 68 6.46 3.44 -2.48
N ASP A 69 6.73 4.63 -3.02
CA ASP A 69 7.87 4.92 -3.92
C ASP A 69 8.89 5.89 -3.31
N ILE A 70 9.02 5.84 -1.97
CA ILE A 70 9.97 6.66 -1.21
C ILE A 70 11.43 6.37 -1.58
N ASP A 71 12.25 7.42 -1.64
CA ASP A 71 13.71 7.29 -1.69
C ASP A 71 14.24 6.88 -0.31
N LEU A 72 14.45 5.56 -0.14
CA LEU A 72 15.00 4.98 1.08
C LEU A 72 16.43 5.46 1.37
N ALA A 73 17.23 5.80 0.36
CA ALA A 73 18.58 6.30 0.58
C ALA A 73 18.54 7.70 1.20
N ALA A 74 17.69 8.58 0.69
CA ALA A 74 17.49 9.91 1.25
C ALA A 74 16.95 9.88 2.69
N LEU A 75 16.04 8.94 2.99
CA LEU A 75 15.54 8.69 4.34
C LEU A 75 16.66 8.26 5.30
N VAL A 76 17.51 7.30 4.90
CA VAL A 76 18.66 6.85 5.71
C VAL A 76 19.69 7.96 5.90
N ASP A 77 19.93 8.78 4.89
CA ASP A 77 20.84 9.91 5.00
C ASP A 77 20.31 10.98 5.97
N CYS A 78 18.98 11.22 5.98
CA CYS A 78 18.34 12.06 6.99
C CYS A 78 18.54 11.50 8.41
N HIS A 79 18.34 10.19 8.58
CA HIS A 79 18.56 9.51 9.85
C HIS A 79 19.99 9.71 10.37
N ARG A 80 20.99 9.43 9.52
CA ARG A 80 22.41 9.57 9.88
C ARG A 80 22.80 11.00 10.22
N ARG A 81 22.33 11.98 9.45
CA ARG A 81 22.62 13.41 9.71
C ARG A 81 21.99 13.91 11.01
N SER A 82 20.77 13.46 11.32
CA SER A 82 20.10 13.86 12.56
C SER A 82 20.69 13.19 13.80
N GLY A 83 21.37 12.04 13.64
CA GLY A 83 21.85 11.24 14.74
C GLY A 83 20.72 10.68 15.60
N ALA A 84 19.50 10.61 15.06
CA ALA A 84 18.31 10.16 15.77
C ALA A 84 18.38 8.67 16.14
N ALA A 85 17.69 8.27 17.21
CA ALA A 85 17.46 6.85 17.49
C ALA A 85 16.41 6.26 16.54
N ALA A 86 15.47 7.08 16.08
CA ALA A 86 14.46 6.71 15.11
C ALA A 86 14.20 7.87 14.14
N THR A 87 14.08 7.57 12.85
CA THR A 87 13.59 8.49 11.84
C THR A 87 12.37 7.91 11.16
N ILE A 88 11.32 8.70 11.01
CA ILE A 88 10.04 8.25 10.45
C ILE A 88 9.82 8.98 9.14
N ALA A 89 9.55 8.24 8.08
CA ALA A 89 9.03 8.86 6.86
C ALA A 89 7.60 9.32 7.13
N THR A 90 7.35 10.60 6.92
CA THR A 90 6.05 11.20 7.20
C THR A 90 5.48 11.88 5.96
N ARG A 91 4.15 11.98 5.93
CA ARG A 91 3.43 12.63 4.83
C ARG A 91 2.24 13.41 5.35
N ARG A 92 2.00 14.60 4.80
CA ARG A 92 0.78 15.36 5.07
C ARG A 92 -0.43 14.66 4.48
N VAL A 93 -1.48 14.54 5.28
CA VAL A 93 -2.77 14.00 4.86
C VAL A 93 -3.84 15.08 4.94
N ALA A 94 -4.97 14.87 4.25
CA ALA A 94 -6.07 15.81 4.37
C ALA A 94 -6.58 15.84 5.83
N PRO A 95 -7.00 17.01 6.36
CA PRO A 95 -7.43 17.13 7.76
C PRO A 95 -8.56 16.16 8.16
N ASP A 96 -9.45 15.79 7.23
CA ASP A 96 -10.52 14.82 7.47
C ASP A 96 -10.03 13.37 7.53
N GLN A 97 -8.77 13.10 7.21
CA GLN A 97 -8.16 11.76 7.19
C GLN A 97 -7.23 11.48 8.37
N VAL A 98 -6.90 12.47 9.20
CA VAL A 98 -5.95 12.32 10.32
C VAL A 98 -6.34 11.21 11.31
N HIS A 99 -7.64 10.95 11.47
CA HIS A 99 -8.18 9.89 12.33
C HIS A 99 -7.84 8.46 11.90
N LYS A 100 -7.20 8.28 10.74
CA LYS A 100 -6.79 6.98 10.23
C LYS A 100 -5.38 6.59 10.68
N TYR A 101 -4.56 7.55 11.09
CA TYR A 101 -3.11 7.37 11.21
C TYR A 101 -2.59 7.85 12.56
N GLY A 102 -1.36 7.45 12.88
CA GLY A 102 -0.56 8.10 13.93
C GLY A 102 -0.03 9.44 13.39
N ILE A 103 -0.33 10.52 14.08
CA ILE A 103 -0.01 11.89 13.67
C ILE A 103 1.18 12.41 14.49
N ALA A 104 2.25 12.77 13.80
CA ALA A 104 3.45 13.34 14.40
C ALA A 104 3.29 14.86 14.59
N VAL A 105 3.77 15.34 15.74
CA VAL A 105 3.96 16.77 16.01
C VAL A 105 5.45 17.03 15.99
N THR A 106 5.89 17.95 15.13
CA THR A 106 7.31 18.26 14.94
C THR A 106 7.64 19.66 15.44
N GLY A 107 8.86 19.84 15.94
CA GLY A 107 9.46 21.16 16.11
C GLY A 107 10.05 21.72 14.81
N PRO A 108 10.74 22.87 14.87
CA PRO A 108 11.19 23.61 13.69
C PRO A 108 12.19 22.87 12.81
N GLU A 109 12.97 21.93 13.35
CA GLU A 109 13.98 21.15 12.61
C GLU A 109 13.46 19.76 12.23
N GLY A 110 12.16 19.51 12.37
CA GLY A 110 11.52 18.23 12.07
C GLY A 110 11.74 17.17 13.16
N GLU A 111 12.34 17.52 14.28
CA GLU A 111 12.38 16.66 15.46
C GLU A 111 10.95 16.40 15.96
N ILE A 112 10.61 15.14 16.19
CA ILE A 112 9.28 14.78 16.64
C ILE A 112 9.22 14.99 18.15
N VAL A 113 8.28 15.82 18.59
CA VAL A 113 8.07 16.18 19.99
C VAL A 113 6.83 15.51 20.59
N GLY A 114 6.00 14.87 19.76
CA GLY A 114 4.83 14.14 20.22
C GLY A 114 4.15 13.33 19.11
N PHE A 115 3.30 12.40 19.54
CA PHE A 115 2.45 11.59 18.67
C PHE A 115 1.01 11.59 19.16
N GLN A 116 0.06 11.63 18.23
CA GLN A 116 -1.36 11.40 18.49
C GLN A 116 -1.81 10.18 17.68
N GLU A 117 -2.23 9.11 18.34
CA GLU A 117 -2.77 7.93 17.66
C GLU A 117 -4.23 8.19 17.25
N LYS A 118 -4.49 8.22 15.94
CA LYS A 118 -5.83 8.34 15.33
C LYS A 118 -6.68 9.45 15.97
N PRO A 119 -6.17 10.71 16.06
CA PRO A 119 -6.90 11.80 16.68
C PRO A 119 -8.17 12.12 15.90
N ARG A 120 -9.20 12.61 16.59
CA ARG A 120 -10.35 13.22 15.90
C ARG A 120 -9.85 14.45 15.11
N PRO A 121 -10.40 14.76 13.93
CA PRO A 121 -9.94 15.90 13.14
C PRO A 121 -9.89 17.23 13.89
N ALA A 122 -10.84 17.47 14.80
CA ALA A 122 -10.90 18.70 15.61
C ALA A 122 -9.83 18.79 16.71
N GLU A 123 -9.14 17.70 17.01
CA GLU A 123 -8.15 17.58 18.10
C GLU A 123 -6.72 17.34 17.57
N ALA A 124 -6.58 17.17 16.27
CA ALA A 124 -5.30 16.94 15.64
C ALA A 124 -4.45 18.22 15.71
N ALA A 125 -3.29 18.11 16.35
CA ALA A 125 -2.31 19.19 16.48
C ALA A 125 -1.45 19.37 15.22
N SER A 126 -1.59 18.46 14.26
CA SER A 126 -0.81 18.36 13.02
C SER A 126 -1.60 17.54 12.00
N ASP A 127 -1.15 17.53 10.76
CA ASP A 127 -1.65 16.68 9.67
C ASP A 127 -0.56 15.73 9.13
N LEU A 128 0.57 15.63 9.85
CA LEU A 128 1.74 14.88 9.44
C LEU A 128 1.62 13.41 9.88
N ALA A 129 1.17 12.55 8.98
CA ALA A 129 0.97 11.13 9.25
C ALA A 129 2.30 10.34 9.24
N SER A 130 2.47 9.46 10.21
CA SER A 130 3.44 8.36 10.19
C SER A 130 3.04 7.36 9.12
N THR A 131 3.99 6.99 8.25
CA THR A 131 3.69 6.14 7.08
C THR A 131 3.95 4.65 7.31
N GLY A 132 4.38 4.27 8.52
CA GLY A 132 4.79 2.89 8.81
C GLY A 132 6.17 2.53 8.23
N ILE A 133 6.93 3.53 7.78
CA ILE A 133 8.29 3.39 7.25
C ILE A 133 9.25 4.13 8.18
N TYR A 134 10.18 3.38 8.75
CA TYR A 134 11.09 3.84 9.79
C TYR A 134 12.53 3.48 9.46
N VAL A 135 13.46 4.30 9.94
CA VAL A 135 14.86 3.92 10.12
C VAL A 135 15.16 3.97 11.60
N PHE A 136 15.69 2.89 12.15
CA PHE A 136 16.09 2.81 13.54
C PHE A 136 17.59 2.61 13.65
N ASN A 137 18.18 3.28 14.64
CA ASN A 137 19.47 2.87 15.16
C ASN A 137 19.24 1.71 16.16
N PRO A 138 20.11 0.67 16.22
CA PRO A 138 19.94 -0.44 17.15
C PRO A 138 19.79 -0.04 18.62
N ARG A 139 20.34 1.10 19.04
CA ARG A 139 20.19 1.61 20.41
C ARG A 139 18.73 1.92 20.77
N ALA A 140 17.87 2.18 19.79
CA ALA A 140 16.44 2.41 20.04
C ALA A 140 15.79 1.21 20.74
N LEU A 141 16.25 -0.01 20.44
CA LEU A 141 15.72 -1.25 21.02
C LEU A 141 16.13 -1.44 22.48
N ALA A 142 17.18 -0.76 22.96
CA ALA A 142 17.69 -0.91 24.32
C ALA A 142 16.69 -0.45 25.40
N LEU A 143 15.72 0.39 25.03
CA LEU A 143 14.69 0.91 25.93
C LEU A 143 13.48 -0.03 26.07
N LEU A 144 13.39 -1.07 25.23
CA LEU A 144 12.27 -2.00 25.26
C LEU A 144 12.44 -3.04 26.37
N PRO A 145 11.40 -3.33 27.17
CA PRO A 145 11.42 -4.47 28.07
C PRO A 145 11.58 -5.78 27.28
N ARG A 146 12.28 -6.75 27.86
CA ARG A 146 12.55 -8.05 27.23
C ARG A 146 11.32 -8.97 27.11
N LYS A 147 10.18 -8.58 27.67
CA LYS A 147 8.95 -9.38 27.73
C LYS A 147 7.73 -8.51 27.47
N GLY A 148 6.71 -9.13 26.90
CA GLY A 148 5.43 -8.50 26.61
C GLY A 148 5.29 -8.17 25.12
N ALA A 149 4.04 -8.13 24.66
CA ALA A 149 3.71 -7.63 23.34
C ALA A 149 3.89 -6.12 23.32
N MET A 150 4.61 -5.59 22.33
CA MET A 150 4.90 -4.17 22.23
C MET A 150 4.73 -3.67 20.80
N ASP A 151 4.16 -2.47 20.68
CA ASP A 151 3.98 -1.78 19.40
C ASP A 151 5.02 -0.67 19.18
N ILE A 152 5.40 -0.42 17.92
CA ILE A 152 6.32 0.66 17.57
C ILE A 152 5.72 2.02 17.93
N ALA A 153 4.49 2.30 17.50
CA ALA A 153 3.84 3.58 17.72
C ALA A 153 3.33 3.73 19.15
N GLY A 154 2.79 2.66 19.73
CA GLY A 154 2.23 2.65 21.08
C GLY A 154 3.25 2.58 22.21
N ASP A 155 4.39 1.90 22.00
CA ASP A 155 5.37 1.64 23.06
C ASP A 155 6.76 2.20 22.75
N LEU A 156 7.35 1.88 21.60
CA LEU A 156 8.75 2.23 21.31
C LEU A 156 8.95 3.75 21.16
N LEU A 157 8.19 4.39 20.28
CA LEU A 157 8.34 5.83 20.02
C LEU A 157 8.09 6.67 21.29
N PRO A 158 7.02 6.45 22.08
CA PRO A 158 6.83 7.16 23.34
C PRO A 158 7.98 6.96 24.34
N ARG A 159 8.56 5.76 24.42
CA ARG A 159 9.72 5.49 25.30
C ARG A 159 10.97 6.24 24.86
N LEU A 160 11.22 6.33 23.54
CA LEU A 160 12.34 7.12 23.01
C LEU A 160 12.20 8.61 23.39
N LEU A 161 11.02 9.18 23.17
CA LEU A 161 10.72 10.56 23.54
C LEU A 161 10.87 10.80 25.05
N ALA A 162 10.34 9.88 25.88
CA ALA A 162 10.44 9.98 27.33
C ALA A 162 11.89 9.85 27.85
N ALA A 163 12.74 9.11 27.15
CA ALA A 163 14.16 8.97 27.46
C ALA A 163 15.02 10.14 26.93
N GLY A 164 14.43 11.10 26.21
CA GLY A 164 15.16 12.20 25.58
C GLY A 164 15.97 11.81 24.35
N GLU A 165 15.72 10.62 23.79
CA GLU A 165 16.31 10.23 22.51
C GLU A 165 15.70 11.05 21.38
N ARG A 166 16.53 11.46 20.42
CA ARG A 166 16.06 12.20 19.25
C ARG A 166 15.25 11.27 18.35
N VAL A 167 14.01 11.65 18.06
CA VAL A 167 13.18 11.06 17.01
C VAL A 167 13.01 12.11 15.91
N GLN A 168 13.28 11.75 14.66
CA GLN A 168 13.30 12.68 13.54
C GLN A 168 12.20 12.36 12.53
N SER A 169 11.55 13.39 12.01
CA SER A 169 10.66 13.28 10.85
C SER A 169 11.47 13.50 9.57
N TYR A 170 11.22 12.64 8.58
CA TYR A 170 11.57 12.86 7.19
C TYR A 170 10.29 13.10 6.40
N GLU A 171 9.91 14.37 6.28
CA GLU A 171 8.75 14.78 5.47
C GLU A 171 9.18 14.84 4.00
N ALA A 172 8.52 14.06 3.15
CA ALA A 172 8.76 14.03 1.71
C ALA A 172 7.46 13.82 0.94
N ASP A 173 7.42 14.27 -0.32
CA ASP A 173 6.33 13.95 -1.23
C ASP A 173 6.68 12.67 -2.00
N PHE A 174 6.00 11.58 -1.66
CA PHE A 174 6.10 10.27 -2.31
C PHE A 174 4.73 9.62 -2.35
N ALA A 175 4.45 8.76 -3.32
CA ALA A 175 3.26 7.92 -3.32
C ALA A 175 3.28 7.01 -2.10
N TRP A 176 2.19 7.00 -1.35
CA TRP A 176 2.02 6.17 -0.16
C TRP A 176 0.56 5.75 -0.09
N MET A 177 0.34 4.46 0.10
CA MET A 177 -0.98 3.86 0.30
C MET A 177 -0.90 2.78 1.36
N ASP A 178 -1.66 2.98 2.42
CA ASP A 178 -1.94 1.99 3.45
C ASP A 178 -3.13 1.12 3.00
N ILE A 179 -2.93 -0.19 2.86
CA ILE A 179 -3.93 -1.13 2.33
C ILE A 179 -4.70 -1.79 3.47
N GLY A 180 -5.53 -1.00 4.15
CA GLY A 180 -6.31 -1.46 5.31
C GLY A 180 -7.72 -1.99 4.99
N ALA A 181 -8.33 -1.56 3.88
CA ALA A 181 -9.68 -1.97 3.49
C ALA A 181 -9.77 -2.49 2.04
N PRO A 182 -10.81 -3.26 1.68
CA PRO A 182 -11.00 -3.77 0.32
C PRO A 182 -10.95 -2.68 -0.76
N ILE A 183 -11.49 -1.49 -0.48
CA ILE A 183 -11.43 -0.37 -1.43
C ILE A 183 -9.99 0.11 -1.67
N ASP A 184 -9.11 0.04 -0.66
CA ASP A 184 -7.73 0.48 -0.78
C ASP A 184 -6.96 -0.46 -1.72
N LEU A 185 -7.19 -1.78 -1.60
CA LEU A 185 -6.66 -2.76 -2.55
C LEU A 185 -7.11 -2.50 -4.00
N TYR A 186 -8.40 -2.19 -4.19
CA TYR A 186 -8.91 -1.84 -5.51
C TYR A 186 -8.28 -0.55 -6.05
N ASN A 187 -8.20 0.51 -5.23
CA ASN A 187 -7.62 1.78 -5.63
C ASN A 187 -6.13 1.65 -5.96
N ALA A 188 -5.36 0.91 -5.16
CA ALA A 188 -3.97 0.59 -5.44
C ALA A 188 -3.81 -0.16 -6.77
N SER A 189 -4.65 -1.17 -7.00
CA SER A 189 -4.64 -1.93 -8.26
C SER A 189 -4.96 -1.04 -9.47
N VAL A 190 -5.91 -0.11 -9.34
CA VAL A 190 -6.26 0.84 -10.39
C VAL A 190 -5.15 1.87 -10.63
N ARG A 191 -4.47 2.33 -9.59
CA ARG A 191 -3.32 3.24 -9.70
C ARG A 191 -2.13 2.55 -10.37
N ALA A 192 -1.83 1.31 -10.01
CA ALA A 192 -0.82 0.48 -10.69
C ALA A 192 -1.19 0.27 -12.17
N LEU A 193 -2.45 -0.08 -12.46
CA LEU A 193 -2.96 -0.22 -13.83
C LEU A 193 -2.81 1.08 -14.66
N GLY A 194 -2.99 2.23 -14.00
CA GLY A 194 -2.77 3.54 -14.58
C GLY A 194 -1.31 4.01 -14.60
N GLN A 195 -0.35 3.17 -14.17
CA GLN A 195 1.08 3.50 -14.02
C GLN A 195 1.31 4.76 -13.16
N ARG A 196 0.54 4.92 -12.10
CA ARG A 196 0.64 6.05 -11.15
C ARG A 196 1.45 5.72 -9.89
N ILE A 197 2.18 4.61 -9.92
CA ILE A 197 3.06 4.13 -8.85
C ILE A 197 4.36 3.75 -9.53
N ALA A 198 5.45 4.44 -9.18
CA ALA A 198 6.74 4.17 -9.79
C ALA A 198 7.18 2.72 -9.51
N GLY A 199 7.67 2.03 -10.55
CA GLY A 199 8.13 0.64 -10.43
C GLY A 199 7.03 -0.43 -10.32
N ALA A 200 5.75 -0.06 -10.21
CA ALA A 200 4.62 -1.00 -10.14
C ALA A 200 3.83 -1.04 -11.46
N GLU A 201 4.43 -1.63 -12.49
CA GLU A 201 3.79 -1.80 -13.80
C GLU A 201 3.02 -3.13 -13.89
N PRO A 202 1.87 -3.17 -14.60
CA PRO A 202 1.19 -4.43 -14.85
C PRO A 202 2.07 -5.38 -15.67
N ALA A 203 2.17 -6.63 -15.24
CA ALA A 203 2.94 -7.64 -15.96
C ALA A 203 2.32 -7.96 -17.33
N GLY A 204 3.15 -8.04 -18.37
CA GLY A 204 2.74 -8.43 -19.72
C GLY A 204 2.75 -7.29 -20.73
N ILE A 205 1.93 -7.40 -21.77
CA ILE A 205 1.98 -6.50 -22.93
C ILE A 205 0.81 -5.51 -22.87
N ARG A 206 1.12 -4.22 -23.06
CA ARG A 206 0.12 -3.16 -23.19
C ARG A 206 -0.43 -3.10 -24.61
N GLY A 207 -1.72 -3.40 -24.75
CA GLY A 207 -2.50 -3.21 -25.97
C GLY A 207 -3.16 -1.84 -26.08
N ARG A 208 -4.05 -1.70 -27.07
CA ARG A 208 -4.80 -0.46 -27.31
C ARG A 208 -5.79 -0.17 -26.17
N GLY A 209 -6.09 1.12 -25.96
CA GLY A 209 -7.12 1.55 -24.99
C GLY A 209 -6.77 1.30 -23.53
N GLY A 210 -5.49 1.12 -23.18
CA GLY A 210 -5.05 0.87 -21.81
C GLY A 210 -5.39 -0.53 -21.31
N VAL A 211 -5.47 -1.51 -22.22
CA VAL A 211 -5.69 -2.93 -21.88
C VAL A 211 -4.34 -3.62 -21.80
N TRP A 212 -4.08 -4.30 -20.68
CA TRP A 212 -2.88 -5.09 -20.43
C TRP A 212 -3.22 -6.57 -20.46
N LEU A 213 -2.34 -7.36 -21.09
CA LEU A 213 -2.49 -8.80 -21.23
C LEU A 213 -1.26 -9.49 -20.62
N GLY A 214 -1.48 -10.24 -19.55
CA GLY A 214 -0.49 -11.13 -18.96
C GLY A 214 -0.18 -12.31 -19.87
N ASP A 215 0.91 -13.01 -19.56
CA ASP A 215 1.35 -14.16 -20.34
C ASP A 215 0.28 -15.27 -20.37
N GLY A 216 0.09 -15.92 -21.52
CA GLY A 216 -0.94 -16.95 -21.69
C GLY A 216 -2.39 -16.48 -21.62
N ALA A 217 -2.69 -15.19 -21.38
CA ALA A 217 -4.05 -14.67 -21.30
C ALA A 217 -4.84 -14.90 -22.61
N ARG A 218 -6.09 -15.38 -22.49
CA ARG A 218 -6.94 -15.72 -23.65
C ARG A 218 -8.23 -14.93 -23.64
N LEU A 219 -8.35 -14.01 -24.61
CA LEU A 219 -9.56 -13.25 -24.85
C LEU A 219 -10.26 -13.77 -26.11
N SER A 220 -11.55 -14.07 -25.99
CA SER A 220 -12.38 -14.35 -27.17
C SER A 220 -12.47 -13.11 -28.06
N ARG A 221 -12.36 -13.30 -29.39
CA ARG A 221 -12.59 -12.24 -30.39
C ARG A 221 -14.00 -11.64 -30.35
N LEU A 222 -14.94 -12.34 -29.71
CA LEU A 222 -16.32 -11.90 -29.52
C LEU A 222 -16.54 -11.22 -28.17
N SER A 223 -15.48 -10.98 -27.38
CA SER A 223 -15.56 -10.19 -26.16
C SER A 223 -15.37 -8.70 -26.46
N ALA A 224 -15.97 -7.84 -25.63
CA ALA A 224 -15.82 -6.40 -25.72
C ALA A 224 -15.04 -5.90 -24.50
N VAL A 225 -13.88 -5.29 -24.71
CA VAL A 225 -13.07 -4.72 -23.63
C VAL A 225 -12.87 -3.24 -23.90
N LYS A 226 -13.43 -2.40 -23.02
CA LYS A 226 -13.15 -0.96 -22.97
C LYS A 226 -12.30 -0.69 -21.74
N GLY A 227 -11.03 -0.36 -21.95
CA GLY A 227 -10.09 -0.14 -20.86
C GLY A 227 -10.35 1.14 -20.04
N PRO A 228 -9.51 1.40 -19.01
CA PRO A 228 -8.32 0.61 -18.68
C PRO A 228 -8.69 -0.77 -18.12
N ALA A 229 -7.93 -1.80 -18.48
CA ALA A 229 -8.16 -3.16 -17.99
C ALA A 229 -6.87 -3.96 -17.87
N PHE A 230 -6.79 -4.84 -16.88
CA PHE A 230 -5.73 -5.84 -16.77
C PHE A 230 -6.33 -7.24 -16.87
N ILE A 231 -5.79 -8.07 -17.76
CA ILE A 231 -6.13 -9.48 -17.86
C ILE A 231 -4.88 -10.28 -17.48
N GLY A 232 -4.91 -10.87 -16.29
CA GLY A 232 -3.79 -11.57 -15.69
C GLY A 232 -3.37 -12.82 -16.46
N ALA A 233 -2.22 -13.36 -16.08
CA ALA A 233 -1.65 -14.53 -16.74
C ALA A 233 -2.63 -15.71 -16.73
N ASP A 234 -2.71 -16.43 -17.85
CA ASP A 234 -3.60 -17.59 -18.06
C ASP A 234 -5.11 -17.34 -17.84
N ALA A 235 -5.51 -16.09 -17.59
CA ALA A 235 -6.91 -15.73 -17.43
C ALA A 235 -7.66 -15.88 -18.76
N ARG A 236 -8.95 -16.25 -18.67
CA ARG A 236 -9.78 -16.56 -19.84
C ARG A 236 -11.03 -15.72 -19.84
N VAL A 237 -11.24 -14.98 -20.92
CA VAL A 237 -12.45 -14.17 -21.15
C VAL A 237 -13.26 -14.79 -22.30
N ALA A 238 -14.42 -15.37 -21.96
CA ALA A 238 -15.25 -16.08 -22.92
C ALA A 238 -16.01 -15.13 -23.87
N ALA A 239 -16.60 -15.71 -24.92
CA ALA A 239 -17.36 -14.99 -25.94
C ALA A 239 -18.53 -14.19 -25.35
N GLY A 240 -18.77 -12.99 -25.88
CA GLY A 240 -19.86 -12.10 -25.46
C GLY A 240 -19.64 -11.43 -24.10
N ALA A 241 -18.57 -11.71 -23.37
CA ALA A 241 -18.26 -10.99 -22.14
C ALA A 241 -17.91 -9.52 -22.45
N SER A 242 -18.33 -8.63 -21.55
CA SER A 242 -18.16 -7.18 -21.68
C SER A 242 -17.45 -6.64 -20.44
N LEU A 243 -16.25 -6.10 -20.63
CA LEU A 243 -15.43 -5.49 -19.58
C LEU A 243 -15.37 -3.98 -19.81
N ARG A 244 -15.82 -3.19 -18.83
CA ARG A 244 -15.77 -1.71 -18.87
C ARG A 244 -14.96 -1.18 -17.70
N GLY A 245 -13.79 -0.65 -18.02
CA GLY A 245 -12.75 -0.28 -17.08
C GLY A 245 -13.12 0.81 -16.06
N PRO A 246 -12.34 0.92 -14.96
CA PRO A 246 -11.23 0.02 -14.61
C PRO A 246 -11.69 -1.39 -14.21
N VAL A 247 -11.06 -2.41 -14.79
CA VAL A 247 -11.33 -3.83 -14.46
C VAL A 247 -10.00 -4.56 -14.38
N ILE A 248 -9.76 -5.26 -13.27
CA ILE A 248 -8.58 -6.09 -13.07
C ILE A 248 -9.05 -7.54 -12.95
N ILE A 249 -8.56 -8.41 -13.82
CA ILE A 249 -8.82 -9.85 -13.82
C ILE A 249 -7.52 -10.54 -13.40
N GLY A 250 -7.55 -11.23 -12.26
CA GLY A 250 -6.39 -11.91 -11.70
C GLY A 250 -5.95 -13.12 -12.52
N THR A 251 -4.75 -13.61 -12.22
CA THR A 251 -4.17 -14.82 -12.82
C THR A 251 -5.13 -16.01 -12.73
N ASP A 252 -5.21 -16.83 -13.78
CA ASP A 252 -6.08 -18.02 -13.88
C ASP A 252 -7.59 -17.78 -13.73
N ALA A 253 -8.04 -16.52 -13.64
CA ALA A 253 -9.45 -16.22 -13.51
C ALA A 253 -10.22 -16.53 -14.81
N ARG A 254 -11.48 -16.96 -14.68
CA ARG A 254 -12.34 -17.39 -15.78
C ARG A 254 -13.59 -16.55 -15.83
N ILE A 255 -13.73 -15.75 -16.88
CA ILE A 255 -14.90 -14.90 -17.12
C ILE A 255 -15.84 -15.61 -18.09
N GLY A 256 -17.00 -16.00 -17.59
CA GLY A 256 -18.02 -16.73 -18.32
C GLY A 256 -18.61 -15.95 -19.49
N ALA A 257 -19.18 -16.68 -20.45
CA ALA A 257 -19.75 -16.08 -21.65
C ALA A 257 -20.86 -15.08 -21.31
N GLY A 258 -20.91 -13.95 -21.99
CA GLY A 258 -21.93 -12.92 -21.75
C GLY A 258 -21.83 -12.18 -20.41
N ALA A 259 -20.83 -12.46 -19.56
CA ALA A 259 -20.66 -11.76 -18.29
C ALA A 259 -20.36 -10.27 -18.48
N GLN A 260 -20.82 -9.43 -17.56
CA GLN A 260 -20.72 -7.98 -17.64
C GLN A 260 -20.01 -7.45 -16.40
N LEU A 261 -18.79 -6.95 -16.58
CA LEU A 261 -17.93 -6.49 -15.49
C LEU A 261 -17.65 -5.00 -15.64
N ARG A 262 -17.80 -4.26 -14.54
CA ARG A 262 -17.52 -2.83 -14.47
C ARG A 262 -16.93 -2.46 -13.12
N HIS A 263 -15.89 -1.63 -13.10
CA HIS A 263 -15.30 -1.10 -11.85
C HIS A 263 -15.02 -2.19 -10.80
N CYS A 264 -14.35 -3.27 -11.18
CA CYS A 264 -14.20 -4.44 -10.31
C CYS A 264 -12.80 -5.06 -10.34
N LEU A 265 -12.48 -5.80 -9.28
CA LEU A 265 -11.28 -6.61 -9.15
C LEU A 265 -11.70 -8.07 -8.99
N VAL A 266 -11.37 -8.92 -9.95
CA VAL A 266 -11.56 -10.36 -9.87
C VAL A 266 -10.24 -10.99 -9.42
N LEU A 267 -10.21 -11.60 -8.25
CA LEU A 267 -9.00 -12.18 -7.66
C LEU A 267 -8.52 -13.42 -8.42
N PRO A 268 -7.25 -13.82 -8.26
CA PRO A 268 -6.70 -15.00 -8.93
C PRO A 268 -7.53 -16.28 -8.72
N GLY A 269 -7.60 -17.12 -9.75
CA GLY A 269 -8.33 -18.40 -9.74
C GLY A 269 -9.87 -18.28 -9.69
N THR A 270 -10.41 -17.07 -9.71
CA THR A 270 -11.86 -16.85 -9.56
C THR A 270 -12.61 -17.14 -10.86
N THR A 271 -13.74 -17.84 -10.77
CA THR A 271 -14.66 -18.03 -11.89
C THR A 271 -15.88 -17.13 -11.74
N VAL A 272 -16.11 -16.26 -12.72
CA VAL A 272 -17.35 -15.50 -12.88
C VAL A 272 -18.28 -16.28 -13.82
N PRO A 273 -19.45 -16.75 -13.35
CA PRO A 273 -20.39 -17.52 -14.18
C PRO A 273 -20.90 -16.79 -15.43
N ARG A 274 -21.45 -17.58 -16.36
CA ARG A 274 -22.08 -17.08 -17.59
C ARG A 274 -23.16 -16.04 -17.27
N GLY A 275 -23.15 -14.93 -18.00
CA GLY A 275 -24.17 -13.87 -17.93
C GLY A 275 -24.20 -13.06 -16.64
N GLN A 276 -23.30 -13.31 -15.68
CA GLN A 276 -23.31 -12.59 -14.41
C GLN A 276 -22.91 -11.13 -14.60
N ARG A 277 -23.56 -10.23 -13.84
CA ARG A 277 -23.20 -8.82 -13.74
C ARG A 277 -22.45 -8.56 -12.44
N ILE A 278 -21.26 -7.98 -12.56
CA ILE A 278 -20.39 -7.54 -11.47
C ILE A 278 -20.15 -6.05 -11.65
N GLU A 279 -20.43 -5.26 -10.62
CA GLU A 279 -20.22 -3.82 -10.65
C GLU A 279 -19.75 -3.34 -9.28
N SER A 280 -18.63 -2.59 -9.24
CA SER A 280 -18.11 -1.98 -8.01
C SER A 280 -17.87 -3.00 -6.89
N GLU A 281 -17.20 -4.10 -7.21
CA GLU A 281 -16.99 -5.23 -6.30
C GLU A 281 -15.58 -5.83 -6.44
N ILE A 282 -15.12 -6.44 -5.35
CA ILE A 282 -14.04 -7.42 -5.36
C ILE A 282 -14.66 -8.81 -5.36
N VAL A 283 -14.28 -9.64 -6.32
CA VAL A 283 -14.81 -11.01 -6.49
C VAL A 283 -13.67 -11.99 -6.26
N GLY A 284 -13.85 -12.90 -5.30
CA GLY A 284 -12.91 -13.98 -5.04
C GLY A 284 -13.57 -15.36 -5.13
N PRO A 285 -12.81 -16.45 -4.90
CA PRO A 285 -13.37 -17.80 -4.88
C PRO A 285 -14.42 -17.93 -3.77
N GLY A 286 -15.69 -17.98 -4.16
CA GLY A 286 -16.82 -18.16 -3.24
C GLY A 286 -17.30 -16.90 -2.50
N PHE A 287 -16.77 -15.71 -2.82
CA PHE A 287 -17.21 -14.48 -2.15
C PHE A 287 -17.24 -13.26 -3.09
N ARG A 288 -18.03 -12.26 -2.70
CA ARG A 288 -18.13 -10.95 -3.35
C ARG A 288 -18.19 -9.87 -2.28
N ILE A 289 -17.38 -8.81 -2.43
CA ILE A 289 -17.31 -7.69 -1.49
C ILE A 289 -17.65 -6.41 -2.26
N PRO A 290 -18.78 -5.73 -1.94
CA PRO A 290 -19.09 -4.42 -2.49
C PRO A 290 -18.08 -3.36 -2.06
N LEU A 291 -17.69 -2.51 -3.01
CA LEU A 291 -16.89 -1.31 -2.75
C LEU A 291 -17.81 -0.23 -2.15
N ARG A 292 -17.85 -0.14 -0.81
CA ARG A 292 -18.79 0.73 -0.05
C ARG A 292 -18.53 2.23 -0.20
N SER A 293 -17.43 2.63 -0.83
CA SER A 293 -17.09 4.01 -1.15
C SER A 293 -16.86 4.16 -2.66
N LYS A 294 -17.23 5.32 -3.21
CA LYS A 294 -17.05 5.58 -4.65
C LYS A 294 -15.56 5.46 -5.01
N PRO A 295 -15.21 4.65 -6.03
CA PRO A 295 -13.87 4.60 -6.59
C PRO A 295 -13.28 5.99 -6.80
N GLU A 296 -11.99 6.17 -6.53
CA GLU A 296 -11.31 7.47 -6.76
C GLU A 296 -11.49 7.96 -8.21
N VAL A 297 -11.58 7.03 -9.17
CA VAL A 297 -11.79 7.33 -10.60
C VAL A 297 -13.10 8.09 -10.82
N GLU A 298 -14.18 7.74 -10.12
CA GLU A 298 -15.46 8.47 -10.23
C GLU A 298 -15.40 9.85 -9.57
N ARG A 299 -14.54 10.05 -8.56
CA ARG A 299 -14.31 11.36 -7.95
C ARG A 299 -13.57 12.29 -8.92
N ALA A 300 -12.54 11.77 -9.58
CA ALA A 300 -11.78 12.52 -10.58
C ALA A 300 -12.64 12.91 -11.80
N ASP A 301 -13.47 12.00 -12.31
CA ASP A 301 -14.38 12.27 -13.43
C ASP A 301 -15.43 13.34 -13.09
N ARG A 302 -15.93 13.38 -11.85
CA ARG A 302 -16.84 14.44 -11.38
C ARG A 302 -16.15 15.80 -11.23
N LEU A 303 -14.92 15.83 -10.71
CA LEU A 303 -14.13 17.05 -10.61
C LEU A 303 -13.80 17.61 -12.00
N ALA A 304 -13.46 16.74 -12.96
CA ALA A 304 -13.24 17.12 -14.35
C ALA A 304 -14.52 17.59 -15.07
N ALA A 305 -15.67 16.97 -14.76
CA ALA A 305 -16.97 17.39 -15.31
C ALA A 305 -17.54 18.66 -14.67
N GLY A 306 -17.06 19.03 -13.46
CA GLY A 306 -17.48 20.22 -12.72
C GLY A 306 -16.55 21.43 -12.85
N ALA A 307 -15.39 21.28 -13.51
CA ALA A 307 -14.51 22.41 -13.78
C ALA A 307 -15.14 23.32 -14.85
N PRO A 308 -15.44 24.60 -14.57
CA PRO A 308 -15.91 25.51 -15.59
C PRO A 308 -14.86 25.58 -16.70
N ARG A 309 -15.27 25.28 -17.94
CA ARG A 309 -14.44 25.53 -19.11
C ARG A 309 -14.06 27.00 -19.10
N ALA A 310 -12.77 27.30 -18.94
CA ALA A 310 -12.27 28.65 -19.09
C ALA A 310 -12.69 29.16 -20.47
N VAL A 311 -13.64 30.09 -20.49
CA VAL A 311 -13.95 30.87 -21.68
C VAL A 311 -12.73 31.74 -21.91
N VAL A 312 -11.92 31.39 -22.90
CA VAL A 312 -10.88 32.27 -23.41
C VAL A 312 -11.61 33.43 -24.08
N ALA A 313 -11.81 34.52 -23.34
CA ALA A 313 -12.24 35.78 -23.91
C ALA A 313 -11.11 36.26 -24.82
N GLY A 314 -11.35 36.24 -26.13
CA GLY A 314 -10.45 36.83 -27.11
C GLY A 314 -10.32 38.32 -26.86
N ALA A 315 -9.10 38.77 -26.57
CA ALA A 315 -8.76 40.17 -26.60
C ALA A 315 -8.80 40.65 -28.06
N ALA A 316 -9.88 41.37 -28.41
CA ALA A 316 -9.90 42.21 -29.58
C ALA A 316 -8.95 43.40 -29.32
N GLN A 317 -7.84 43.43 -30.05
CA GLN A 317 -7.05 44.64 -30.21
C GLN A 317 -7.79 45.57 -31.18
N GLY A 318 -8.09 46.78 -30.72
CA GLY A 318 -8.49 47.90 -31.58
C GLY A 318 -7.41 48.97 -31.54
N VAL A 319 -7.05 49.46 -32.73
CA VAL A 319 -6.50 50.81 -32.95
C VAL A 319 -7.64 51.81 -32.75
#